data_AF-A0A934YMZ9-F1
#
_entry.id   AF-A0A934YMZ9-F1
#
_cell.length_a   1.000
_cell.length_b   1.000
_cell.length_c   1.000
_cell.angle_alpha   90.00
_cell.angle_beta   90.00
_cell.angle_gamma   90.00
#
_symmetry.space_group_name_H-M   'P 1'
#
loop_
_entity.id
_entity.type
_entity.pdbx_description
1 polymer ?
#
loop_
_entity_poly.entity_id
_entity_poly.type
_entity_poly.pdbx_seq_one_letter_code
_entity_poly.pdbx_strand_id
1 'polypeptide(L)'
;MKFGFALRRLAMVGPGKAPAEVTFTRGLNVIAGPSDTGKSFVAQCLDYALGGGDPPKEIPEAEGYSSVVLEIEGQQRPPRLFPREKPAWR
;
A
#
# COMPACT_ATOMS: atom_id res chain seq x y z
N MET A 1 -6.35 12.05 -25.58
CA MET A 1 -6.57 12.08 -24.12
C MET A 1 -5.49 11.23 -23.47
N LYS A 2 -4.77 11.73 -22.46
CA LYS A 2 -3.82 10.90 -21.71
C LYS A 2 -4.58 10.21 -20.58
N PHE A 3 -4.77 8.90 -20.71
CA PHE A 3 -5.39 8.07 -19.69
C PHE A 3 -4.31 7.56 -18.72
N GLY A 4 -4.73 7.24 -17.50
CA GLY A 4 -3.88 6.58 -16.50
C GLY A 4 -3.78 7.32 -15.17
N PHE A 5 -3.04 6.69 -14.26
CA PHE A 5 -2.78 7.17 -12.92
C PHE A 5 -1.35 6.81 -12.49
N ALA A 6 -0.84 7.50 -11.48
CA ALA A 6 0.42 7.19 -10.83
C ALA A 6 0.17 6.86 -9.35
N LEU A 7 0.91 5.89 -8.82
CA LEU A 7 0.95 5.64 -7.39
C LEU A 7 1.80 6.73 -6.73
N ARG A 8 1.39 7.19 -5.54
CA ARG A 8 2.13 8.20 -4.78
C ARG A 8 2.58 7.72 -3.43
N ARG A 9 1.74 6.94 -2.75
CA ARG A 9 2.04 6.43 -1.42
C ARG A 9 1.29 5.15 -1.17
N LEU A 10 1.95 4.17 -0.57
CA LEU A 10 1.32 2.99 0.01
C LEU A 10 1.68 2.99 1.49
N ALA A 11 0.68 2.96 2.35
CA ALA A 11 0.87 3.03 3.79
C ALA A 11 0.02 1.98 4.51
N MET A 12 0.57 1.42 5.58
CA MET A 12 -0.19 0.71 6.59
C MET A 12 -0.48 1.66 7.74
N VAL A 13 -1.74 1.69 8.18
CA VAL A 13 -2.20 2.56 9.27
C VAL A 13 -2.99 1.74 10.29
N GLY A 14 -2.94 2.17 11.54
CA GLY A 14 -3.70 1.57 12.62
C GLY A 14 -3.79 2.50 13.84
N PRO A 15 -4.78 2.30 14.73
CA PRO A 15 -4.96 3.14 15.90
C PRO A 15 -3.70 3.19 16.78
N GLY A 16 -3.22 4.40 17.07
CA GLY A 16 -2.06 4.61 17.95
C GLY A 16 -0.70 4.20 17.35
N LYS A 17 -0.64 3.80 16.07
CA LYS A 17 0.61 3.47 15.35
C LYS A 17 0.96 4.61 14.39
N ALA A 18 2.24 4.97 14.33
CA ALA A 18 2.74 5.81 13.24
C ALA A 18 2.60 5.05 11.91
N PRO A 19 2.23 5.72 10.80
CA PRO A 19 2.13 5.03 9.51
C PRO A 19 3.45 4.40 9.07
N ALA A 20 3.41 3.13 8.66
CA ALA A 20 4.51 2.48 7.94
C ALA A 20 4.25 2.66 6.44
N GLU A 21 5.15 3.36 5.74
CA GLU A 21 4.85 3.82 4.38
C GLU A 21 6.03 3.72 3.42
N VAL A 22 5.67 3.59 2.13
CA VAL A 22 6.56 3.78 1.00
C VAL A 22 5.98 4.84 0.08
N THR A 23 6.82 5.75 -0.38
CA THR A 23 6.46 6.82 -1.31
C THR A 23 6.99 6.53 -2.71
N PHE A 24 6.20 6.88 -3.72
CA PHE A 24 6.53 6.67 -5.12
C PHE A 24 6.65 8.00 -5.87
N THR A 25 7.58 8.05 -6.81
CA THR A 25 7.68 9.14 -7.79
C THR A 25 7.10 8.71 -9.13
N ARG A 26 6.85 9.67 -10.02
CA ARG A 26 6.49 9.34 -11.41
C ARG A 26 7.66 8.64 -12.10
N GLY A 27 7.35 7.69 -12.97
CA GLY A 27 8.35 6.90 -13.69
C GLY A 27 8.67 5.57 -12.99
N LEU A 28 9.89 5.08 -13.17
CA LEU A 28 10.35 3.81 -12.62
C LEU A 28 10.73 3.98 -11.15
N ASN A 29 10.14 3.15 -10.28
CA ASN A 29 10.51 3.01 -8.87
C ASN A 29 11.07 1.60 -8.66
N VAL A 30 12.15 1.46 -7.89
CA VAL A 30 12.76 0.17 -7.57
C VAL A 30 12.79 0.00 -6.05
N ILE A 31 12.15 -1.06 -5.56
CA ILE A 31 12.21 -1.46 -4.15
C ILE A 31 13.26 -2.56 -4.02
N ALA A 32 14.39 -2.24 -3.39
CA ALA A 32 15.53 -3.13 -3.24
C ALA A 32 15.86 -3.38 -1.76
N GLY A 33 16.42 -4.56 -1.49
CA GLY A 33 16.83 -4.96 -0.15
C GLY A 33 17.17 -6.45 -0.08
N PRO A 34 17.84 -6.91 1.00
CA PRO A 34 18.19 -8.32 1.20
C PRO A 34 16.99 -9.26 1.14
N SER A 35 17.20 -10.56 0.96
CA SER A 35 16.08 -11.51 0.96
C SER A 35 15.28 -11.43 2.27
N ASP A 36 13.98 -11.71 2.19
CA ASP A 36 13.04 -11.75 3.32
C ASP A 36 12.82 -10.44 4.11
N THR A 37 13.29 -9.29 3.61
CA THR A 37 13.10 -7.98 4.27
C THR A 37 11.77 -7.29 3.91
N GLY A 38 10.71 -8.03 3.60
CA GLY A 38 9.37 -7.44 3.38
C GLY A 38 9.09 -6.88 1.96
N LYS A 39 9.97 -7.05 0.97
CA LYS A 39 9.71 -6.63 -0.42
C LYS A 39 8.43 -7.25 -1.01
N SER A 40 8.27 -8.56 -0.86
CA SER A 40 7.06 -9.27 -1.31
C SER A 40 5.82 -8.84 -0.53
N PHE A 41 5.99 -8.42 0.73
CA PHE A 41 4.89 -7.91 1.54
C PHE A 41 4.37 -6.56 1.03
N VAL A 42 5.27 -5.65 0.59
CA VAL A 42 4.86 -4.41 -0.08
C VAL A 42 4.04 -4.70 -1.34
N ALA A 43 4.45 -5.69 -2.14
CA ALA A 43 3.70 -6.09 -3.33
C ALA A 43 2.30 -6.64 -3.00
N GLN A 44 2.18 -7.45 -1.94
CA GLN A 44 0.88 -7.94 -1.45
C GLN A 44 -0.03 -6.80 -0.96
N CYS A 45 0.52 -5.84 -0.22
CA CYS A 45 -0.23 -4.65 0.21
C CYS A 45 -0.72 -3.85 -0.99
N LEU A 46 0.08 -3.73 -2.05
CA LEU A 46 -0.31 -3.04 -3.28
C LEU A 46 -1.45 -3.79 -4.00
N ASP A 47 -1.30 -5.10 -4.20
CA ASP A 47 -2.33 -5.94 -4.83
C ASP A 47 -3.64 -5.88 -4.06
N TYR A 48 -3.57 -6.02 -2.74
CA TYR A 48 -4.73 -5.86 -1.86
C TYR A 48 -5.35 -4.46 -1.96
N ALA A 49 -4.57 -3.39 -1.93
CA ALA A 49 -5.13 -2.04 -2.04
C ALA A 49 -5.81 -1.78 -3.40
N LEU A 50 -5.38 -2.47 -4.46
CA LEU A 50 -5.95 -2.39 -5.81
C LEU A 50 -7.16 -3.32 -6.03
N GLY A 51 -7.59 -4.07 -5.02
CA GLY A 51 -8.78 -4.93 -5.10
C GLY A 51 -8.48 -6.43 -5.15
N GLY A 52 -7.24 -6.85 -4.94
CA GLY A 52 -6.87 -8.26 -4.79
C GLY A 52 -7.72 -8.97 -3.72
N GLY A 53 -8.00 -10.24 -3.93
CA GLY A 53 -8.87 -11.03 -3.05
C GLY A 53 -8.23 -11.34 -1.70
N ASP A 54 -6.95 -11.67 -1.72
CA ASP A 54 -6.22 -12.13 -0.55
C ASP A 54 -5.63 -10.95 0.26
N PRO A 55 -5.82 -10.92 1.58
CA PRO A 55 -5.16 -9.94 2.43
C PRO A 55 -3.64 -10.19 2.52
N PRO A 56 -2.82 -9.16 2.80
CA PRO A 56 -1.38 -9.34 3.01
C PRO A 56 -1.11 -10.29 4.17
N LYS A 57 -0.04 -11.10 4.05
CA LYS A 57 0.33 -12.09 5.08
C LYS A 57 0.46 -11.47 6.47
N GLU A 58 0.24 -12.25 7.51
CA GLU A 58 0.50 -11.80 8.87
C GLU A 58 1.99 -11.90 9.17
N ILE A 59 2.57 -10.79 9.60
CA ILE A 59 3.96 -10.70 10.08
C ILE A 59 3.97 -9.91 11.39
N PRO A 60 4.91 -10.18 12.30
CA PRO A 60 5.01 -9.46 13.57
C PRO A 60 5.05 -7.93 13.39
N GLU A 61 5.73 -7.44 12.37
CA GLU A 61 5.87 -6.01 12.06
C GLU A 61 4.56 -5.35 11.63
N ALA A 62 3.59 -6.14 11.17
CA ALA A 62 2.26 -5.67 10.78
C ALA A 62 1.28 -5.58 11.97
N GLU A 63 1.68 -6.02 13.16
CA GLU A 63 0.83 -6.04 14.34
C GLU A 63 0.41 -4.61 14.76
N GLY A 64 -0.90 -4.42 14.93
CA GLY A 64 -1.52 -3.15 15.28
C GLY A 64 -1.83 -2.24 14.08
N TYR A 65 -1.46 -2.63 12.86
CA TYR A 65 -1.96 -1.98 11.65
C TYR A 65 -3.26 -2.63 11.19
N SER A 66 -4.30 -1.83 10.97
CA SER A 66 -5.65 -2.29 10.64
C SER A 66 -6.04 -2.04 9.19
N SER A 67 -5.35 -1.16 8.47
CA SER A 67 -5.76 -0.75 7.12
C SER A 67 -4.56 -0.53 6.21
N VAL A 68 -4.75 -0.80 4.93
CA VAL A 68 -3.82 -0.41 3.85
C VAL A 68 -4.43 0.78 3.12
N VAL A 69 -3.62 1.83 2.93
CA VAL A 69 -4.00 3.05 2.24
C VAL A 69 -3.12 3.20 1.01
N LEU A 70 -3.76 3.31 -0.16
CA LEU A 70 -3.08 3.63 -1.41
C LEU A 70 -3.50 5.01 -1.90
N GLU A 71 -2.52 5.87 -2.13
CA GLU A 71 -2.71 7.18 -2.74
C GLU A 71 -2.42 7.12 -4.23
N ILE A 72 -3.40 7.56 -5.02
CA ILE A 72 -3.35 7.53 -6.47
C ILE A 72 -3.52 8.95 -7.02
N GLU A 73 -2.61 9.38 -7.88
CA GLU A 73 -2.68 10.62 -8.64
C GLU A 73 -3.25 10.36 -10.04
N GLY A 74 -4.40 10.96 -10.36
CA GLY A 74 -4.96 10.91 -11.71
C GLY A 74 -4.35 11.96 -12.64
N GLN A 75 -4.21 11.66 -13.94
CA GLN A 75 -3.67 12.60 -14.94
C GLN A 75 -4.43 13.94 -15.07
N GLN A 76 -5.68 14.04 -14.60
CA GLN A 76 -6.51 15.25 -14.69
C GLN A 76 -7.22 15.62 -13.37
N ARG A 77 -6.86 14.99 -12.25
CA ARG A 77 -7.53 15.20 -10.96
C ARG A 77 -6.52 15.19 -9.82
N PRO A 78 -6.78 15.93 -8.72
CA PRO A 78 -5.94 15.89 -7.53
C PRO A 78 -5.88 14.45 -6.95
N PRO A 79 -4.82 14.13 -6.18
CA PRO A 79 -4.64 12.81 -5.57
C PRO A 79 -5.84 12.38 -4.73
N ARG A 80 -6.14 11.08 -4.73
CA ARG A 80 -7.20 10.47 -3.90
C ARG A 80 -6.65 9.33 -3.05
N LEU A 81 -7.17 9.23 -1.83
CA LEU A 81 -6.85 8.19 -0.87
C LEU A 81 -7.90 7.08 -0.96
N PHE A 82 -7.46 5.84 -1.10
CA PHE A 82 -8.30 4.65 -1.05
C PHE A 82 -7.93 3.81 0.18
N PRO A 83 -8.66 3.94 1.30
CA PRO A 83 -8.46 3.08 2.46
C PRO A 83 -9.16 1.73 2.25
N ARG A 84 -8.46 0.64 2.55
CA ARG A 84 -9.05 -0.70 2.66
C ARG A 84 -8.75 -1.27 4.03
N GLU A 85 -9.80 -1.53 4.81
CA GLU A 85 -9.67 -2.18 6.11
C GLU A 85 -9.33 -3.66 5.93
N LYS A 86 -8.35 -4.12 6.69
CA LYS A 86 -8.02 -5.54 6.76
C LYS A 86 -9.17 -6.22 7.54
N PRO A 87 -9.86 -7.21 6.96
CA PRO A 87 -10.95 -7.87 7.68
C PRO A 87 -10.39 -8.55 8.92
N ALA A 88 -11.04 -8.32 10.07
CA ALA A 88 -10.83 -9.13 11.26
C ALA A 88 -11.34 -10.54 10.96
N TRP A 89 -10.45 -11.50 10.79
CA TRP A 89 -10.85 -12.89 10.60
C TRP A 89 -11.49 -13.42 11.90
N ARG A 90 -12.53 -14.22 11.73
CA ARG A 90 -13.05 -15.18 12.72
C ARG A 90 -12.27 -16.48 12.60
#